data_AF-A0A2V9L2N9-F1
#
_entry.id   AF-A0A2V9L2N9-F1
#
_cell.length_a   1.000
_cell.length_b   1.000
_cell.length_c   1.000
_cell.angle_alpha   90.00
_cell.angle_beta   90.00
_cell.angle_gamma   90.00
#
_symmetry.space_group_name_H-M   'P 1'
#
loop_
_entity.id
_entity.type
_entity.pdbx_description
1 polymer ?
#
loop_
_entity_poly.entity_id
_entity_poly.type
_entity_poly.pdbx_seq_one_letter_code
_entity_poly.pdbx_strand_id
1 'polypeptide(L)'
;MKALQAQGELLKRFKADLERASQFRLGMALVTKSGLDLIHRSIERCLKQGGYGYVLFGVDLPTEPAAIEILYTIQTQHKENFELRRFEPGRTIFHPKFSI
;
A
#
# COMPACT_ATOMS: atom_id res chain seq x y z
N MET A 1 9.74 21.31 -13.37
CA MET A 1 9.03 21.68 -12.11
C MET A 1 7.57 21.21 -12.04
N LYS A 2 6.77 21.26 -13.12
CA LYS A 2 5.34 20.82 -13.09
C LYS A 2 5.13 19.34 -12.69
N ALA A 3 5.98 18.43 -13.15
CA ALA A 3 5.85 17.00 -12.86
C ALA A 3 6.02 16.65 -11.37
N LEU A 4 6.98 17.28 -10.68
CA LEU A 4 7.21 17.07 -9.24
C LEU A 4 6.06 17.66 -8.41
N GLN A 5 5.51 18.81 -8.82
CA GLN A 5 4.32 19.39 -8.19
C GLN A 5 3.09 18.49 -8.36
N ALA A 6 2.88 17.97 -9.57
CA ALA A 6 1.79 17.02 -9.83
C ALA A 6 1.93 15.74 -9.00
N GLN A 7 3.15 15.23 -8.81
CA GLN A 7 3.43 14.08 -7.95
C GLN A 7 3.12 14.40 -6.47
N GLY A 8 3.49 15.58 -5.99
CA GLY A 8 3.17 16.02 -4.62
C GLY A 8 1.68 16.14 -4.37
N GLU A 9 0.93 16.75 -5.30
CA GLU A 9 -0.53 16.87 -5.20
C GLU A 9 -1.25 15.53 -5.30
N LEU A 10 -0.77 14.63 -6.18
CA LEU A 10 -1.29 13.26 -6.26
C LEU A 10 -1.11 12.52 -4.94
N LEU A 11 0.10 12.57 -4.35
CA LEU A 11 0.38 11.92 -3.08
C LEU A 11 -0.50 12.50 -1.96
N LYS A 12 -0.68 13.82 -1.92
CA LYS A 12 -1.52 14.49 -0.93
C LYS A 12 -2.98 14.04 -1.02
N ARG A 13 -3.54 13.98 -2.24
CA ARG A 13 -4.91 13.49 -2.47
C ARG A 13 -5.04 12.01 -2.12
N PHE A 14 -4.10 11.19 -2.58
CA PHE A 14 -4.06 9.77 -2.29
C PHE A 14 -4.08 9.47 -0.79
N LYS A 15 -3.26 10.18 0.00
CA LYS A 15 -3.26 10.05 1.47
C LYS A 15 -4.60 10.42 2.09
N ALA A 16 -5.19 11.55 1.67
CA ALA A 16 -6.47 12.02 2.20
C ALA A 16 -7.62 11.06 1.85
N ASP A 17 -7.60 10.47 0.66
CA ASP A 17 -8.62 9.51 0.23
C ASP A 17 -8.44 8.18 0.97
N LEU A 18 -7.20 7.71 1.10
CA LEU A 18 -6.88 6.51 1.87
C LEU A 18 -7.30 6.65 3.35
N GLU A 19 -7.06 7.79 3.99
CA GLU A 19 -7.44 8.05 5.39
C GLU A 19 -8.95 8.01 5.67
N ARG A 20 -9.76 8.37 4.66
CA ARG A 20 -11.23 8.51 4.76
C ARG A 20 -11.98 7.34 4.15
N ALA A 21 -11.28 6.43 3.48
CA ALA A 21 -11.89 5.29 2.82
C ALA A 21 -12.56 4.35 3.84
N SER A 22 -13.75 3.85 3.50
CA SER A 22 -14.35 2.71 4.20
C SER A 22 -13.73 1.39 3.75
N GLN A 23 -13.22 1.34 2.51
CA GLN A 23 -12.50 0.22 1.93
C GLN A 23 -11.40 0.70 0.99
N PHE A 24 -10.24 0.04 0.98
CA PHE A 24 -9.20 0.29 -0.02
C PHE A 24 -8.57 -1.01 -0.55
N ARG A 25 -8.08 -0.95 -1.79
CA ARG A 25 -7.34 -2.05 -2.44
C ARG A 25 -6.08 -1.54 -3.12
N LEU A 26 -4.93 -2.09 -2.76
CA LEU A 26 -3.64 -1.74 -3.35
C LEU A 26 -3.01 -2.96 -4.03
N GLY A 27 -2.62 -2.79 -5.30
CA GLY A 27 -1.80 -3.75 -6.04
C GLY A 27 -0.47 -3.15 -6.43
N MET A 28 0.61 -3.68 -5.86
CA MET A 28 1.95 -3.10 -5.98
C MET A 28 2.96 -4.12 -6.51
N ALA A 29 3.46 -3.88 -7.73
CA ALA A 29 4.54 -4.68 -8.31
C ALA A 29 5.83 -4.67 -7.48
N LEU A 30 6.12 -3.50 -6.89
CA LEU A 30 7.32 -3.16 -6.14
C LEU A 30 6.88 -2.34 -4.93
N VAL A 31 7.41 -2.65 -3.75
CA VAL A 31 7.22 -1.82 -2.54
C VAL A 31 8.56 -1.44 -1.96
N THR A 32 8.79 -0.14 -1.78
CA THR A 32 9.97 0.39 -1.08
C THR A 32 9.55 0.88 0.30
N LYS A 33 10.47 0.86 1.26
CA LYS A 33 10.25 1.41 2.60
C LYS A 33 9.92 2.90 2.50
N SER A 34 10.68 3.64 1.70
CA SER A 34 10.48 5.09 1.51
C SER A 34 9.11 5.43 0.92
N GLY A 35 8.58 4.61 0.00
CA GLY A 35 7.24 4.77 -0.54
C GLY A 35 6.16 4.49 0.52
N LEU A 36 6.37 3.43 1.31
CA LEU A 36 5.41 3.03 2.34
C LEU A 36 5.38 3.99 3.53
N ASP A 37 6.53 4.54 3.95
CA ASP A 37 6.64 5.57 5.00
C ASP A 37 5.75 6.80 4.69
N LEU A 38 5.48 7.08 3.42
CA LEU A 38 4.62 8.20 3.01
C LEU A 38 3.14 7.96 3.30
N ILE A 39 2.68 6.71 3.29
CA ILE A 39 1.25 6.34 3.26
C ILE A 39 0.82 5.43 4.41
N HIS A 40 1.75 4.80 5.14
CA HIS A 40 1.43 3.82 6.18
C HIS A 40 0.55 4.39 7.30
N ARG A 41 0.75 5.65 7.70
CA ARG A 41 -0.11 6.33 8.68
C ARG A 41 -1.53 6.52 8.16
N SER A 42 -1.68 6.76 6.86
CA SER A 42 -2.98 6.92 6.21
C SER A 42 -3.73 5.58 6.16
N ILE A 43 -3.02 4.48 5.91
CA ILE A 43 -3.54 3.10 6.03
C ILE A 43 -4.03 2.85 7.46
N GLU A 44 -3.17 3.05 8.47
CA GLU A 44 -3.55 2.82 9.87
C GLU A 44 -4.74 3.69 10.30
N ARG A 45 -4.80 4.94 9.84
CA ARG A 45 -5.88 5.89 10.16
C ARG A 45 -7.23 5.38 9.64
N CYS A 46 -7.27 4.80 8.44
CA CYS A 46 -8.44 4.13 7.88
C CYS A 46 -8.83 2.92 8.72
N LEU A 47 -7.89 2.03 9.00
CA LEU A 47 -8.13 0.79 9.74
C LEU A 47 -8.59 1.07 11.19
N LYS A 48 -8.03 2.08 11.85
CA LYS A 48 -8.44 2.52 13.20
C LYS A 48 -9.86 3.10 13.24
N GLN A 49 -10.39 3.57 12.10
CA GLN A 49 -11.76 4.05 11.97
C GLN A 49 -12.74 2.95 11.55
N GLY A 50 -12.30 1.69 11.50
CA GLY A 50 -13.13 0.55 11.09
C GLY A 50 -13.20 0.33 9.58
N GLY A 51 -12.37 1.03 8.79
CA GLY A 51 -12.22 0.75 7.36
C GLY A 51 -11.55 -0.60 7.11
N TYR A 52 -11.67 -1.12 5.89
CA TYR A 52 -11.11 -2.41 5.49
C TYR A 52 -10.06 -2.26 4.38
N GLY A 53 -8.93 -2.95 4.50
CA GLY A 53 -7.82 -2.86 3.55
C GLY A 53 -7.45 -4.18 2.91
N TYR A 54 -7.13 -4.16 1.61
CA TYR A 54 -6.53 -5.29 0.92
C TYR A 54 -5.24 -4.84 0.22
N VAL A 55 -4.14 -5.55 0.50
CA VAL A 55 -2.85 -5.30 -0.15
C VAL A 55 -2.35 -6.57 -0.82
N LEU A 56 -2.08 -6.49 -2.11
CA LEU A 56 -1.39 -7.52 -2.88
C LEU A 56 -0.07 -6.95 -3.42
N PHE A 57 1.06 -7.57 -3.05
CA PHE A 57 2.37 -7.14 -3.52
C PHE A 57 3.16 -8.25 -4.22
N GLY A 58 4.00 -7.85 -5.17
CA GLY A 58 4.91 -8.75 -5.90
C GLY A 58 6.30 -8.79 -5.30
N VAL A 59 7.02 -9.86 -5.63
CA VAL A 59 8.45 -10.04 -5.33
C VAL A 59 9.29 -10.35 -6.58
N ASP A 60 8.68 -10.26 -7.77
CA ASP A 60 9.38 -10.36 -9.07
C ASP A 60 10.30 -9.14 -9.32
N LEU A 61 9.97 -8.02 -8.67
CA LEU A 61 10.75 -6.79 -8.62
C LEU A 61 11.37 -6.62 -7.22
N PRO A 62 12.37 -5.72 -7.04
CA PRO A 62 13.11 -5.58 -5.79
C PRO A 62 12.30 -4.94 -4.65
N THR A 63 11.22 -5.58 -4.21
CA THR A 63 10.45 -5.21 -3.02
C THR A 63 11.36 -5.29 -1.80
N GLU A 64 11.45 -4.20 -1.05
CA GLU A 64 12.35 -4.10 0.09
C GLU A 64 11.82 -4.93 1.27
N PRO A 65 12.67 -5.76 1.93
CA PRO A 65 12.26 -6.51 3.11
C PRO A 65 11.65 -5.64 4.22
N ALA A 66 12.21 -4.45 4.46
CA ALA A 66 11.68 -3.51 5.44
C ALA A 66 10.26 -3.01 5.11
N ALA A 67 9.89 -2.94 3.83
CA ALA A 67 8.52 -2.61 3.44
C ALA A 67 7.55 -3.76 3.76
N ILE A 68 7.99 -5.01 3.57
CA ILE A 68 7.24 -6.21 3.93
C ILE A 68 7.00 -6.26 5.44
N GLU A 69 8.03 -5.95 6.25
CA GLU A 69 7.93 -5.91 7.71
C GLU A 69 6.91 -4.87 8.19
N ILE A 70 6.85 -3.69 7.57
CA ILE A 70 5.85 -2.66 7.89
C ILE A 70 4.45 -3.16 7.56
N LEU A 71 4.24 -3.71 6.35
CA LEU A 71 2.92 -4.25 5.95
C LEU A 71 2.48 -5.39 6.89
N TYR A 72 3.40 -6.27 7.26
CA TYR A 72 3.15 -7.36 8.18
C TYR A 72 2.80 -6.84 9.59
N THR A 73 3.47 -5.78 10.05
CA THR A 73 3.15 -5.12 11.34
C THR A 73 1.75 -4.51 11.32
N ILE A 74 1.34 -3.88 10.21
CA ILE A 74 -0.03 -3.37 10.07
C ILE A 74 -1.03 -4.53 10.13
N GLN A 75 -0.76 -5.63 9.44
CA GLN A 75 -1.63 -6.82 9.47
C GLN A 75 -1.76 -7.44 10.85
N THR A 76 -0.68 -7.53 11.62
CA THR A 76 -0.75 -8.08 12.98
C THR A 76 -1.57 -7.20 13.91
N GLN A 77 -1.49 -5.88 13.76
CA GLN A 77 -2.27 -4.91 14.55
C GLN A 77 -3.74 -4.80 14.13
N HIS A 78 -4.05 -5.08 12.86
CA HIS A 78 -5.36 -4.88 12.23
C HIS A 78 -5.88 -6.15 11.57
N LYS A 79 -5.69 -7.31 12.21
CA LYS A 79 -5.93 -8.64 11.60
C LYS A 79 -7.37 -8.86 11.11
N GLU A 80 -8.34 -8.20 11.74
CA GLU A 80 -9.76 -8.36 11.38
C GLU A 80 -10.16 -7.53 10.14
N ASN A 81 -9.42 -6.45 9.85
CA ASN A 81 -9.78 -5.49 8.81
C ASN A 81 -8.66 -5.18 7.82
N PHE A 82 -7.55 -5.91 7.84
CA PHE A 82 -6.46 -5.77 6.88
C PHE A 82 -5.98 -7.13 6.36
N GLU A 83 -6.16 -7.32 5.04
CA GLU A 83 -5.72 -8.51 4.33
C GLU A 83 -4.45 -8.21 3.54
N LEU A 84 -3.37 -8.91 3.87
CA LEU A 84 -2.09 -8.82 3.18
C LEU A 84 -1.82 -10.13 2.43
N ARG A 85 -1.56 -10.04 1.13
CA ARG A 85 -1.15 -11.16 0.29
C ARG A 85 0.10 -10.83 -0.49
N ARG A 86 0.90 -11.87 -0.72
CA ARG A 86 2.04 -11.86 -1.63
C ARG A 86 1.66 -12.61 -2.90
N PHE A 87 1.91 -12.01 -4.05
CA PHE A 87 1.81 -12.70 -5.33
C PHE A 87 2.95 -13.72 -5.44
N GLU A 88 2.63 -14.96 -5.79
CA GLU A 88 3.62 -15.99 -6.03
C GLU A 88 4.12 -15.91 -7.48
N PRO A 89 5.43 -15.68 -7.70
CA PRO A 89 6.04 -15.69 -9.02
C PRO A 89 5.72 -16.99 -9.77
N GLY A 90 5.46 -16.86 -11.08
CA GLY A 90 5.17 -18.00 -11.95
C GLY A 90 5.54 -17.71 -13.39
N ARG A 91 4.70 -18.10 -14.34
CA ARG A 91 4.91 -17.80 -15.77
C ARG A 91 4.70 -16.33 -16.13
N THR A 92 4.12 -15.53 -15.23
CA THR A 92 3.78 -14.13 -15.45
C THR A 92 4.42 -13.24 -14.41
N ILE A 93 4.91 -12.07 -14.86
CA ILE A 93 5.47 -11.03 -13.98
C ILE A 93 4.34 -10.22 -13.37
N PHE A 94 4.30 -10.09 -12.05
CA PHE A 94 3.35 -9.23 -11.37
C PHE A 94 3.79 -7.76 -11.45
N HIS A 95 3.22 -7.01 -12.40
CA HIS A 95 3.56 -5.61 -12.63
C HIS A 95 2.43 -4.56 -12.45
N PRO A 96 1.42 -4.73 -11.57
CA PRO A 96 0.40 -3.71 -11.39
C PRO A 96 0.90 -2.45 -10.68
N LYS A 97 0.20 -1.34 -10.90
CA LYS A 97 0.19 -0.14 -10.07
C LYS A 97 -1.25 0.35 -10.00
N PHE A 98 -1.99 -0.08 -8.99
CA PHE A 98 -3.38 0.35 -8.85
C PHE A 98 -3.76 0.61 -7.39
N SER A 99 -4.71 1.53 -7.23
CA SER A 99 -5.36 1.86 -5.97
C SER A 99 -6.84 2.16 -6.24
N ILE A 100 -7.73 1.53 -5.47
CA ILE A 100 -9.19 1.77 -5.49
C ILE A 100 -9.66 1.96 -4.06
#